data_AF-A0A1M5WUK7-F1
#
_entry.id   AF-A0A1M5WUK7-F1
#
_cell.length_a   1.000
_cell.length_b   1.000
_cell.length_c   1.000
_cell.angle_alpha   90.00
_cell.angle_beta   90.00
_cell.angle_gamma   90.00
#
_symmetry.space_group_name_H-M   'P 1'
#
loop_
_entity.id
_entity.type
_entity.pdbx_description
1 polymer ?
#
loop_
_entity_poly.entity_id
_entity_poly.type
_entity_poly.pdbx_seq_one_letter_code
_entity_poly.pdbx_strand_id
1 'polypeptide(L)'
;MKPISDYNDYRLYIRDFYEERKLMTGLSWRGFNKMAGYASPRFLKLVCDGKSKLSSVGAIRLAKVMGLSKVQSSYFLALVSYCNTSVERRKQVAYEHMQAIAKDEKVRIVGDDAYDYYKDWWNPILRELAPRVAVAIPAKIASLFYENVSSEDVRKSLDFMVQAGFLKKNKKSYVQTDKAILGSSEKIPKAIRNMHKQMAFFAEKAVDNFSVSDRNFSGMTLSVNRAAYDQIVNELDSCRKKIAAIVSAAEECDRIYRLNLQLFPVTKEIEK
;
A
#
# COMPACT_ATOMS: atom_id res chain seq x y z
N MET A 1 6.83 4.81 4.29
CA MET A 1 8.04 4.28 3.62
C MET A 1 7.83 4.30 2.11
N LYS A 2 8.89 4.50 1.29
CA LYS A 2 8.76 4.34 -0.17
C LYS A 2 8.75 2.85 -0.55
N PRO A 3 8.28 2.42 -1.72
CA PRO A 3 8.48 1.04 -2.13
C PRO A 3 9.95 0.77 -2.40
N ILE A 4 10.29 -0.51 -2.26
CA ILE A 4 11.67 -0.97 -2.24
C ILE A 4 12.42 -0.71 -3.55
N SER A 5 11.70 -0.63 -4.68
CA SER A 5 12.24 -0.34 -6.00
C SER A 5 12.86 1.06 -6.12
N ASP A 6 12.43 2.01 -5.29
CA ASP A 6 12.91 3.39 -5.32
C ASP A 6 14.18 3.59 -4.49
N TYR A 7 14.64 2.54 -3.81
CA TYR A 7 15.86 2.58 -3.03
C TYR A 7 17.02 2.08 -3.87
N ASN A 8 18.06 2.91 -3.92
CA ASN A 8 19.39 2.53 -4.39
C ASN A 8 20.33 2.09 -3.25
N ASP A 9 19.87 2.22 -1.99
CA ASP A 9 20.53 1.71 -0.81
C ASP A 9 19.51 1.03 0.13
N TYR A 10 19.72 -0.26 0.38
CA TYR A 10 18.89 -1.05 1.30
C TYR A 10 18.89 -0.49 2.73
N ARG A 11 19.92 0.25 3.14
CA ARG A 11 20.02 0.85 4.48
C ARG A 11 18.96 1.91 4.72
N LEU A 12 18.67 2.70 3.69
CA LEU A 12 17.61 3.70 3.71
C LEU A 12 16.24 3.02 3.82
N TYR A 13 16.03 1.92 3.11
CA TYR A 13 14.80 1.13 3.22
C TYR A 13 14.56 0.61 4.65
N ILE A 14 15.58 0.01 5.26
CA ILE A 14 15.50 -0.51 6.64
C ILE A 14 15.24 0.64 7.64
N ARG A 15 15.83 1.81 7.41
CA ARG A 15 15.65 2.99 8.26
C ARG A 15 14.23 3.54 8.16
N ASP A 16 13.69 3.67 6.95
CA ASP A 16 12.33 4.16 6.75
C ASP A 16 11.28 3.19 7.30
N PHE A 17 11.51 1.88 7.13
CA PHE A 17 10.69 0.85 7.77
C PHE A 17 10.67 1.03 9.29
N TYR A 18 11.86 1.22 9.89
CA TYR A 18 12.00 1.38 11.33
C TYR A 18 11.31 2.64 11.84
N GLU A 19 11.52 3.81 11.22
CA GLU A 19 10.91 5.06 11.68
C GLU A 19 9.38 5.04 11.54
N GLU A 20 8.84 4.44 10.47
CA GLU A 20 7.39 4.26 10.34
C GLU A 20 6.82 3.38 11.45
N ARG A 21 7.44 2.22 11.73
CA ARG A 21 6.98 1.33 12.81
C ARG A 21 7.18 1.92 14.20
N LYS A 22 8.24 2.71 14.41
CA LYS A 22 8.46 3.44 15.65
C LYS A 22 7.33 4.43 15.92
N LEU A 23 6.89 5.17 14.91
CA LEU A 23 5.77 6.11 15.03
C LEU A 23 4.42 5.40 15.23
N MET A 24 4.22 4.26 14.58
CA MET A 24 2.94 3.53 14.62
C MET A 24 2.77 2.62 15.84
N THR A 25 3.86 2.03 16.35
CA THR A 25 3.80 0.98 17.37
C THR A 25 4.81 1.16 18.51
N GLY A 26 5.59 2.25 18.53
CA GLY A 26 6.65 2.43 19.53
C GLY A 26 7.83 1.48 19.36
N LEU A 27 8.03 0.90 18.16
CA LEU A 27 9.11 -0.06 17.91
C LEU A 27 10.50 0.52 18.26
N SER A 28 11.20 -0.14 19.18
CA SER A 28 12.59 0.19 19.51
C SER A 28 13.58 -0.59 18.64
N TRP A 29 14.80 -0.07 18.45
CA TRP A 29 15.87 -0.80 17.77
C TRP A 29 16.13 -2.17 18.39
N ARG A 30 16.04 -2.29 19.73
CA ARG A 30 16.16 -3.57 20.42
C ARG A 30 15.06 -4.55 19.98
N GLY A 31 13.82 -4.07 19.93
CA GLY A 31 12.67 -4.86 19.45
C GLY A 31 12.84 -5.30 18.01
N PHE A 32 13.26 -4.40 17.13
CA PHE A 32 13.45 -4.72 15.71
C PHE A 32 14.56 -5.77 15.49
N ASN A 33 15.69 -5.65 16.20
CA ASN A 33 16.75 -6.66 16.15
C ASN A 33 16.28 -8.02 16.66
N LYS A 34 15.49 -8.05 17.74
CA LYS A 34 14.91 -9.29 18.30
C LYS A 34 13.97 -9.96 17.28
N MET A 35 13.07 -9.18 16.65
CA MET A 35 12.17 -9.69 15.61
C MET A 35 12.94 -10.28 14.42
N ALA A 36 14.07 -9.65 14.04
CA ALA A 36 14.93 -10.12 12.96
C ALA A 36 15.90 -11.25 13.36
N GLY A 37 15.85 -11.71 14.61
CA GLY A 37 16.68 -12.82 15.10
C GLY A 37 18.17 -12.46 15.23
N TYR A 38 18.48 -11.21 15.56
CA TYR A 38 19.84 -10.78 15.89
C TYR A 38 20.05 -10.76 17.41
N ALA A 39 21.16 -11.34 17.86
CA ALA A 39 21.57 -11.31 19.26
C ALA A 39 21.96 -9.90 19.73
N SER A 40 22.57 -9.11 18.84
CA SER A 40 22.96 -7.73 19.15
C SER A 40 21.74 -6.79 19.08
N PRO A 41 21.46 -6.03 20.15
CA PRO A 41 20.30 -5.13 20.21
C PRO A 41 20.46 -3.87 19.34
N ARG A 42 21.62 -3.67 18.70
CA ARG A 42 21.95 -2.47 17.91
C ARG A 42 22.39 -2.80 16.47
N PHE A 43 22.40 -4.06 16.05
CA PHE A 43 22.95 -4.48 14.75
C PHE A 43 22.28 -3.77 13.58
N LEU A 44 20.95 -3.78 13.49
CA LEU A 44 20.23 -3.10 12.41
C LEU A 44 20.47 -1.58 12.39
N LYS A 45 20.68 -0.94 13.55
CA LYS A 45 21.07 0.47 13.61
C LYS A 45 22.45 0.68 13.00
N LEU A 46 23.42 -0.17 13.35
CA LEU A 46 24.77 -0.12 12.77
C LEU A 46 24.75 -0.37 11.26
N VAL A 47 23.89 -1.26 10.78
CA VAL A 47 23.67 -1.49 9.34
C VAL A 47 23.15 -0.23 8.67
N CYS A 48 22.11 0.41 9.21
CA CYS A 48 21.58 1.66 8.68
C CYS A 48 22.62 2.79 8.69
N ASP A 49 23.47 2.84 9.72
CA ASP A 49 24.56 3.82 9.86
C ASP A 49 25.78 3.50 8.99
N GLY A 50 25.75 2.44 8.18
CA GLY A 50 26.84 2.03 7.29
C GLY A 50 28.01 1.34 7.99
N LYS A 51 27.94 1.15 9.31
CA LYS A 51 28.99 0.55 10.15
C LYS A 51 29.03 -0.98 10.08
N SER A 52 28.04 -1.62 9.46
CA SER A 52 27.97 -3.06 9.26
C SER A 52 27.27 -3.41 7.96
N LYS A 53 27.62 -4.55 7.36
CA LYS A 53 26.96 -5.07 6.17
C LYS A 53 25.89 -6.10 6.55
N LEU A 54 24.81 -6.13 5.78
CA LEU A 54 23.76 -7.13 5.92
C LEU A 54 24.15 -8.38 5.11
N SER A 55 24.19 -9.55 5.72
CA SER A 55 24.44 -10.81 5.00
C SER A 55 23.22 -11.25 4.20
N SER A 56 23.40 -12.11 3.19
CA SER A 56 22.28 -12.64 2.39
C SER A 56 21.24 -13.38 3.27
N VAL A 57 21.71 -14.18 4.23
CA VAL A 57 20.83 -14.86 5.22
C VAL A 57 20.12 -13.84 6.12
N GLY A 58 20.81 -12.77 6.51
CA GLY A 58 20.22 -11.66 7.25
C GLY A 58 19.14 -10.92 6.44
N ALA A 59 19.37 -10.71 5.15
CA ALA A 59 18.44 -10.05 4.25
C ALA A 59 17.16 -10.86 4.03
N ILE A 60 17.25 -12.18 3.89
CA ILE A 60 16.08 -13.07 3.78
C ILE A 60 15.20 -12.98 5.05
N ARG A 61 15.84 -13.07 6.23
CA ARG A 61 15.12 -12.95 7.51
C ARG A 61 14.45 -11.59 7.65
N LEU A 62 15.17 -10.53 7.27
CA LEU A 62 14.66 -9.16 7.39
C LEU A 62 13.52 -8.90 6.40
N ALA A 63 13.58 -9.43 5.18
CA ALA A 63 12.48 -9.36 4.21
C ALA A 63 11.17 -9.96 4.78
N LYS A 64 11.28 -11.12 5.44
CA LYS A 64 10.14 -11.77 6.10
C LYS A 64 9.57 -10.90 7.23
N VAL A 65 10.44 -10.34 8.06
CA VAL A 65 10.06 -9.49 9.21
C VAL A 65 9.41 -8.18 8.75
N MET A 66 9.90 -7.62 7.64
CA MET A 66 9.33 -6.43 7.02
C MET A 66 8.03 -6.72 6.24
N GLY A 67 7.65 -8.00 6.12
CA GLY A 67 6.41 -8.42 5.47
C GLY A 67 6.44 -8.27 3.95
N LEU A 68 7.62 -8.34 3.34
CA LEU A 68 7.79 -8.17 1.89
C LEU A 68 7.11 -9.32 1.12
N SER A 69 6.50 -8.99 -0.02
CA SER A 69 6.02 -9.99 -0.97
C SER A 69 7.17 -10.84 -1.52
N LYS A 70 6.87 -11.95 -2.21
CA LYS A 70 7.90 -12.79 -2.85
C LYS A 70 8.79 -11.98 -3.80
N VAL A 71 8.19 -11.05 -4.53
CA VAL A 71 8.89 -10.29 -5.56
C VAL A 71 9.63 -9.09 -4.94
N GLN A 72 9.02 -8.38 -3.99
CA GLN A 72 9.72 -7.38 -3.16
C GLN A 72 10.91 -7.97 -2.40
N SER A 73 10.79 -9.20 -1.89
CA SER A 73 11.90 -9.91 -1.25
C SER A 73 13.03 -10.18 -2.25
N SER A 74 12.70 -10.57 -3.48
CA SER A 74 13.68 -10.79 -4.54
C SER A 74 14.41 -9.50 -4.89
N TYR A 75 13.66 -8.38 -5.00
CA TYR A 75 14.25 -7.06 -5.21
C TYR A 75 15.16 -6.65 -4.04
N PHE A 76 14.71 -6.82 -2.79
CA PHE A 76 15.51 -6.49 -1.60
C PHE A 76 16.84 -7.23 -1.59
N LEU A 77 16.83 -8.52 -1.91
CA LEU A 77 18.03 -9.36 -1.94
C LEU A 77 19.00 -8.91 -3.05
N ALA A 78 18.46 -8.54 -4.22
CA ALA A 78 19.25 -7.99 -5.31
C ALA A 78 19.87 -6.63 -4.92
N LEU A 79 19.09 -5.75 -4.28
CA LEU A 79 19.55 -4.45 -3.77
C LEU A 79 20.65 -4.61 -2.70
N VAL A 80 20.49 -5.54 -1.76
CA VAL A 80 21.53 -5.85 -0.76
C VAL A 80 22.81 -6.34 -1.45
N SER A 81 22.69 -7.19 -2.46
CA SER A 81 23.84 -7.69 -3.23
C SER A 81 24.55 -6.57 -3.99
N TYR A 82 23.78 -5.67 -4.62
CA TYR A 82 24.26 -4.48 -5.32
C TYR A 82 25.05 -3.55 -4.38
N CYS A 83 24.53 -3.26 -3.19
CA CYS A 83 25.19 -2.35 -2.24
C CYS A 83 26.39 -2.96 -1.49
N ASN A 84 26.48 -4.30 -1.43
CA ASN A 84 27.53 -4.98 -0.66
C ASN A 84 28.79 -5.30 -1.47
N THR A 85 28.68 -5.34 -2.80
CA THR A 85 29.79 -5.68 -3.71
C THR A 85 30.52 -4.44 -4.23
N SER A 86 31.85 -4.50 -4.26
CA SER A 86 32.71 -3.50 -4.90
C SER A 86 33.21 -3.94 -6.29
N VAL A 87 32.83 -5.13 -6.73
CA VAL A 87 33.27 -5.69 -8.02
C VAL A 87 32.29 -5.24 -9.10
N GLU A 88 32.77 -4.43 -10.05
CA GLU A 88 31.94 -3.78 -11.08
C GLU A 88 31.06 -4.79 -11.85
N ARG A 89 31.64 -5.92 -12.27
CA ARG A 89 30.90 -6.98 -12.98
C ARG A 89 29.77 -7.58 -12.15
N ARG A 90 29.96 -7.76 -10.83
CA ARG A 90 28.91 -8.29 -9.94
C ARG A 90 27.86 -7.25 -9.62
N LYS A 91 28.28 -5.98 -9.53
CA LYS A 91 27.40 -4.84 -9.32
C LYS A 91 26.47 -4.64 -10.51
N GLN A 92 27.00 -4.72 -11.73
CA GLN A 92 26.22 -4.66 -12.97
C GLN A 92 25.18 -5.79 -13.05
N VAL A 93 25.57 -7.04 -12.78
CA VAL A 93 24.63 -8.19 -12.77
C VAL A 93 23.52 -8.01 -11.73
N ALA A 94 23.86 -7.54 -10.53
CA ALA A 94 22.85 -7.27 -9.49
C ALA A 94 21.89 -6.14 -9.90
N TYR A 95 22.41 -5.11 -10.55
CA TYR A 95 21.62 -3.99 -11.06
C TYR A 95 20.69 -4.40 -12.21
N GLU A 96 21.17 -5.19 -13.17
CA GLU A 96 20.34 -5.76 -14.25
C GLU A 96 19.23 -6.66 -13.69
N HIS A 97 19.52 -7.45 -12.66
CA HIS A 97 18.52 -8.26 -11.98
C HIS A 97 17.48 -7.41 -11.25
N MET A 98 17.88 -6.32 -10.58
CA MET A 98 16.95 -5.35 -10.00
C MET A 98 16.05 -4.72 -11.07
N GLN A 99 16.62 -4.32 -12.21
CA GLN A 99 15.86 -3.76 -13.33
C GLN A 99 14.88 -4.78 -13.93
N ALA A 100 15.28 -6.04 -14.09
CA ALA A 100 14.41 -7.10 -14.58
C ALA A 100 13.21 -7.33 -13.64
N ILE A 101 13.46 -7.41 -12.32
CA ILE A 101 12.38 -7.54 -11.33
C ILE A 101 11.46 -6.33 -11.34
N ALA A 102 12.01 -5.11 -11.39
CA ALA A 102 11.22 -3.88 -11.45
C ALA A 102 10.36 -3.80 -12.73
N LYS A 103 10.87 -4.34 -13.85
CA LYS A 103 10.16 -4.40 -15.14
C LYS A 103 9.02 -5.44 -15.12
N ASP A 104 9.22 -6.56 -14.45
CA ASP A 104 8.23 -7.63 -14.28
C ASP A 104 7.16 -7.30 -13.21
N GLU A 105 7.49 -6.48 -12.19
CA GLU A 105 6.51 -6.12 -11.16
C GLU A 105 5.45 -5.11 -11.60
N LYS A 106 5.70 -4.25 -12.60
CA LYS A 106 4.78 -3.15 -13.00
C LYS A 106 4.02 -2.53 -11.81
N VAL A 107 4.72 -2.31 -10.70
CA VAL A 107 4.20 -1.48 -9.61
C VAL A 107 4.75 -0.10 -9.89
N ARG A 108 3.99 0.71 -10.62
CA ARG A 108 4.33 2.11 -10.86
C ARG A 108 4.12 2.88 -9.56
N ILE A 109 5.16 3.59 -9.15
CA ILE A 109 5.16 4.37 -7.92
C ILE A 109 5.06 5.81 -8.34
N VAL A 110 4.01 6.41 -7.82
CA VAL A 110 3.51 7.66 -8.32
C VAL A 110 3.81 8.67 -7.22
N GLY A 111 4.97 9.32 -7.26
CA GLY A 111 5.42 10.19 -6.17
C GLY A 111 4.44 11.34 -5.91
N ASP A 112 4.28 12.23 -6.88
CA ASP A 112 3.31 13.32 -6.79
C ASP A 112 1.91 12.88 -7.23
N ASP A 113 1.78 12.09 -8.29
CA ASP A 113 0.46 11.62 -8.74
C ASP A 113 -0.20 10.61 -7.77
N ALA A 114 0.47 10.00 -6.77
CA ALA A 114 -0.25 9.27 -5.71
C ALA A 114 -0.98 10.22 -4.76
N TYR A 115 -0.45 11.42 -4.51
CA TYR A 115 -1.17 12.41 -3.73
C TYR A 115 -2.45 12.80 -4.45
N ASP A 116 -2.37 13.18 -5.74
CA ASP A 116 -3.55 13.55 -6.52
C ASP A 116 -4.52 12.37 -6.70
N TYR A 117 -4.01 11.15 -6.81
CA TYR A 117 -4.83 9.94 -6.82
C TYR A 117 -5.61 9.70 -5.52
N TYR A 118 -5.05 10.03 -4.35
CA TYR A 118 -5.75 9.88 -3.06
C TYR A 118 -6.42 11.16 -2.55
N LYS A 119 -6.14 12.32 -3.15
CA LYS A 119 -6.71 13.62 -2.76
C LYS A 119 -8.23 13.62 -2.95
N ASP A 120 -8.66 13.09 -4.08
CA ASP A 120 -10.07 13.04 -4.47
C ASP A 120 -10.59 11.60 -4.33
N TRP A 121 -11.61 11.40 -3.48
CA TRP A 121 -12.08 10.05 -3.10
C TRP A 121 -12.60 9.21 -4.27
N TRP A 122 -13.05 9.86 -5.35
CA TRP A 122 -13.60 9.18 -6.52
C TRP A 122 -12.50 8.58 -7.40
N ASN A 123 -11.23 9.00 -7.26
CA ASN A 123 -10.15 8.53 -8.12
C ASN A 123 -9.92 7.01 -8.02
N PRO A 124 -9.82 6.40 -6.82
CA PRO A 124 -9.72 4.95 -6.72
C PRO A 124 -10.94 4.19 -7.27
N ILE A 125 -12.13 4.78 -7.14
CA ILE A 125 -13.37 4.18 -7.64
C ILE A 125 -13.42 4.27 -9.17
N LEU A 126 -13.09 5.44 -9.74
CA LEU A 126 -13.02 5.67 -11.18
C LEU A 126 -12.02 4.74 -11.87
N ARG A 127 -10.86 4.48 -11.24
CA ARG A 127 -9.89 3.51 -11.79
C ARG A 127 -10.50 2.12 -11.95
N GLU A 128 -11.37 1.70 -11.03
CA GLU A 128 -12.10 0.43 -11.13
C GLU A 128 -13.32 0.52 -12.06
N LEU A 129 -14.01 1.65 -12.10
CA LEU A 129 -15.25 1.83 -12.86
C LEU A 129 -15.01 2.02 -14.35
N ALA A 130 -14.03 2.84 -14.73
CA ALA A 130 -13.81 3.24 -16.12
C ALA A 130 -13.57 2.08 -17.10
N PRO A 131 -12.84 1.00 -16.74
CA PRO A 131 -12.69 -0.17 -17.61
C PRO A 131 -13.97 -0.98 -17.82
N ARG A 132 -14.94 -0.85 -16.91
CA ARG A 132 -16.18 -1.63 -16.89
C ARG A 132 -17.31 -0.93 -17.64
N VAL A 133 -17.08 0.28 -18.15
CA VAL A 133 -18.03 1.03 -18.97
C VAL A 133 -17.64 0.95 -20.44
N ALA A 134 -18.53 0.43 -21.28
CA ALA A 134 -18.28 0.24 -22.71
C ALA A 134 -17.97 1.55 -23.47
N VAL A 135 -18.60 2.66 -23.05
CA VAL A 135 -18.36 4.01 -23.59
C VAL A 135 -18.21 4.99 -22.43
N ALA A 136 -16.98 5.39 -22.17
CA ALA A 136 -16.61 6.17 -21.00
C ALA A 136 -16.90 7.68 -21.18
N ILE A 137 -18.18 8.02 -21.30
CA ILE A 137 -18.66 9.40 -21.31
C ILE A 137 -18.65 9.93 -19.87
N PRO A 138 -17.94 11.03 -19.56
CA PRO A 138 -17.81 11.54 -18.19
C PRO A 138 -19.14 11.76 -17.47
N ALA A 139 -20.16 12.29 -18.17
CA ALA A 139 -21.49 12.47 -17.60
C ALA A 139 -22.19 11.16 -17.21
N LYS A 140 -22.02 10.09 -18.02
CA LYS A 140 -22.58 8.77 -17.70
C LYS A 140 -21.84 8.11 -16.53
N ILE A 141 -20.52 8.30 -16.45
CA ILE A 141 -19.73 7.78 -15.33
C ILE A 141 -20.08 8.53 -14.04
N ALA A 142 -20.22 9.85 -14.10
CA ALA A 142 -20.64 10.68 -12.97
C ALA A 142 -21.98 10.22 -12.38
N SER A 143 -22.97 9.88 -13.23
CA SER A 143 -24.28 9.40 -12.76
C SER A 143 -24.27 8.02 -12.10
N LEU A 144 -23.16 7.27 -12.15
CA LEU A 144 -23.02 5.98 -11.47
C LEU A 144 -22.56 6.13 -10.01
N PHE A 145 -22.15 7.32 -9.60
CA PHE A 145 -21.83 7.61 -8.21
C PHE A 145 -23.11 7.93 -7.42
N TYR A 146 -23.19 7.40 -6.20
CA TYR A 146 -24.22 7.79 -5.23
C TYR A 146 -24.00 9.20 -4.68
N GLU A 147 -22.75 9.62 -4.59
CA GLU A 147 -22.36 10.97 -4.17
C GLU A 147 -22.12 11.84 -5.40
N ASN A 148 -22.46 13.12 -5.31
CA ASN A 148 -22.34 14.04 -6.45
C ASN A 148 -20.86 14.23 -6.85
N VAL A 149 -20.53 13.82 -8.07
CA VAL A 149 -19.26 14.11 -8.74
C VAL A 149 -19.60 14.76 -10.08
N SER A 150 -19.00 15.92 -10.39
CA SER A 150 -19.30 16.61 -11.65
C SER A 150 -18.73 15.85 -12.85
N SER A 151 -19.37 15.98 -14.02
CA SER A 151 -18.85 15.42 -15.27
C SER A 151 -17.46 15.98 -15.62
N GLU A 152 -17.19 17.21 -15.23
CA GLU A 152 -15.90 17.88 -15.44
C GLU A 152 -14.81 17.30 -14.52
N ASP A 153 -15.12 16.99 -13.26
CA ASP A 153 -14.18 16.35 -12.34
C ASP A 153 -13.86 14.93 -12.77
N VAL A 154 -14.86 14.18 -13.24
CA VAL A 154 -14.65 12.84 -13.83
C VAL A 154 -13.72 12.94 -15.04
N ARG A 155 -13.95 13.91 -15.95
CA ARG A 155 -13.10 14.12 -17.12
C ARG A 155 -11.66 14.41 -16.72
N LYS A 156 -11.43 15.39 -15.84
CA LYS A 156 -10.10 15.75 -15.32
C LYS A 156 -9.41 14.55 -14.68
N SER A 157 -10.14 13.77 -13.90
CA SER A 157 -9.61 12.59 -13.20
C SER A 157 -9.22 11.46 -14.16
N LEU A 158 -10.01 11.23 -15.22
CA LEU A 158 -9.69 10.25 -16.27
C LEU A 158 -8.46 10.69 -17.08
N ASP A 159 -8.38 11.97 -17.46
CA ASP A 159 -7.23 12.54 -18.19
C ASP A 159 -5.96 12.39 -17.33
N PHE A 160 -6.04 12.76 -16.06
CA PHE A 160 -5.00 12.53 -15.06
C PHE A 160 -4.60 11.06 -14.97
N MET A 161 -5.55 10.13 -14.87
CA MET A 161 -5.24 8.70 -14.77
C MET A 161 -4.56 8.14 -16.01
N VAL A 162 -4.84 8.69 -17.19
CA VAL A 162 -4.11 8.32 -18.41
C VAL A 162 -2.69 8.89 -18.40
N GLN A 163 -2.52 10.15 -18.01
CA GLN A 163 -1.20 10.81 -17.91
C GLN A 163 -0.30 10.14 -16.86
N ALA A 164 -0.85 9.93 -15.66
CA ALA A 164 -0.23 9.17 -14.58
C ALA A 164 -0.13 7.66 -14.87
N GLY A 165 -0.70 7.21 -16.01
CA GLY A 165 -0.67 5.84 -16.49
C GLY A 165 -1.27 4.81 -15.54
N PHE A 166 -2.27 5.20 -14.75
CA PHE A 166 -3.17 4.30 -14.01
C PHE A 166 -4.22 3.64 -14.91
N LEU A 167 -4.54 4.29 -16.03
CA LEU A 167 -5.42 3.80 -17.08
C LEU A 167 -4.76 3.99 -18.44
N LYS A 168 -5.13 3.14 -19.40
CA LYS A 168 -4.83 3.31 -20.83
C LYS A 168 -6.14 3.47 -21.57
N LYS A 169 -6.23 4.51 -22.40
CA LYS A 169 -7.40 4.71 -23.26
C LYS A 169 -7.41 3.66 -24.38
N ASN A 170 -8.55 2.98 -24.56
CA ASN A 170 -8.79 2.00 -25.61
C ASN A 170 -10.03 2.40 -26.41
N LYS A 171 -9.84 3.11 -27.54
CA LYS A 171 -10.91 3.67 -28.37
C LYS A 171 -11.91 4.52 -27.54
N LYS A 172 -13.03 3.91 -27.13
CA LYS A 172 -14.13 4.53 -26.37
C LYS A 172 -14.18 4.12 -24.89
N SER A 173 -13.30 3.23 -24.45
CA SER A 173 -13.21 2.72 -23.07
C SER A 173 -11.81 2.91 -22.49
N TYR A 174 -11.62 2.44 -21.26
CA TYR A 174 -10.32 2.42 -20.59
C TYR A 174 -9.92 0.99 -20.26
N VAL A 175 -8.62 0.75 -20.07
CA VAL A 175 -8.07 -0.51 -19.55
C VAL A 175 -7.13 -0.16 -18.42
N GLN A 176 -7.20 -0.89 -17.31
CA GLN A 176 -6.23 -0.74 -16.23
C GLN A 176 -4.84 -1.20 -16.69
N THR A 177 -3.84 -0.40 -16.36
CA THR A 177 -2.44 -0.66 -16.71
C THR A 177 -1.74 -1.54 -15.69
N ASP A 178 -1.96 -1.31 -14.40
CA ASP A 178 -1.29 -1.98 -13.28
C ASP A 178 -2.30 -2.52 -12.25
N LYS A 179 -1.97 -3.63 -11.56
CA LYS A 179 -2.87 -4.28 -10.58
C LYS A 179 -2.85 -3.65 -9.18
N ALA A 180 -1.78 -2.95 -8.78
CA ALA A 180 -1.66 -2.33 -7.46
C ALA A 180 -0.92 -0.99 -7.52
N ILE A 181 -1.46 0.02 -6.84
CA ILE A 181 -0.82 1.33 -6.64
C ILE A 181 -0.21 1.35 -5.25
N LEU A 182 1.12 1.45 -5.17
CA LEU A 182 1.83 1.72 -3.93
C LEU A 182 2.29 3.18 -3.98
N GLY A 183 1.71 4.01 -3.12
CA GLY A 183 2.08 5.43 -3.04
C GLY A 183 3.29 5.65 -2.15
N SER A 184 4.25 6.46 -2.60
CA SER A 184 5.30 7.00 -1.75
C SER A 184 5.58 8.47 -1.94
N SER A 185 5.05 9.25 -1.01
CA SER A 185 5.35 10.66 -0.85
C SER A 185 5.00 11.06 0.58
N GLU A 186 5.74 12.03 1.12
CA GLU A 186 5.49 12.59 2.46
C GLU A 186 4.12 13.29 2.57
N LYS A 187 3.47 13.61 1.44
CA LYS A 187 2.12 14.20 1.37
C LYS A 187 1.00 13.16 1.44
N ILE A 188 1.31 11.89 1.16
CA ILE A 188 0.34 10.77 1.13
C ILE A 188 -0.36 10.56 2.48
N PRO A 189 0.31 10.65 3.65
CA PRO A 189 -0.36 10.52 4.94
C PRO A 189 -1.51 11.53 5.13
N LYS A 190 -1.41 12.74 4.58
CA LYS A 190 -2.50 13.74 4.65
C LYS A 190 -3.65 13.38 3.71
N ALA A 191 -3.36 13.02 2.47
CA ALA A 191 -4.38 12.58 1.50
C ALA A 191 -5.12 11.33 2.00
N ILE A 192 -4.39 10.32 2.50
CA ILE A 192 -4.97 9.11 3.08
C ILE A 192 -5.83 9.43 4.31
N ARG A 193 -5.40 10.32 5.21
CA ARG A 193 -6.23 10.75 6.36
C ARG A 193 -7.54 11.39 5.91
N ASN A 194 -7.49 12.27 4.91
CA ASN A 194 -8.70 12.88 4.36
C ASN A 194 -9.60 11.85 3.70
N MET A 195 -9.04 10.93 2.91
CA MET A 195 -9.77 9.82 2.31
C MET A 195 -10.42 8.94 3.40
N HIS A 196 -9.72 8.59 4.48
CA HIS A 196 -10.30 7.82 5.58
C HIS A 196 -11.51 8.53 6.23
N LYS A 197 -11.43 9.85 6.43
CA LYS A 197 -12.56 10.65 6.95
C LYS A 197 -13.75 10.63 5.99
N GLN A 198 -13.50 10.84 4.70
CA GLN A 198 -14.55 10.80 3.67
C GLN A 198 -15.20 9.41 3.57
N MET A 199 -14.40 8.34 3.65
CA MET A 199 -14.92 6.98 3.65
C MET A 199 -15.73 6.65 4.91
N ALA A 200 -15.34 7.18 6.08
CA ALA A 200 -16.13 7.03 7.30
C ALA A 200 -17.49 7.73 7.18
N PHE A 201 -17.53 8.93 6.59
CA PHE A 201 -18.76 9.65 6.30
C PHE A 201 -19.66 8.91 5.29
N PHE A 202 -19.09 8.27 4.27
CA PHE A 202 -19.87 7.42 3.36
C PHE A 202 -20.38 6.15 4.03
N ALA A 203 -19.59 5.57 4.94
CA ALA A 203 -20.04 4.43 5.73
C ALA A 203 -21.21 4.81 6.65
N GLU A 204 -21.18 5.97 7.28
CA GLU A 204 -22.31 6.53 8.04
C GLU A 204 -23.56 6.64 7.16
N LYS A 205 -23.49 7.34 6.02
CA LYS A 205 -24.61 7.42 5.06
C LYS A 205 -25.07 6.05 4.55
N ALA A 206 -24.17 5.10 4.42
CA ALA A 206 -24.52 3.78 3.93
C ALA A 206 -25.43 3.02 4.90
N VAL A 207 -25.36 3.33 6.20
CA VAL A 207 -26.27 2.78 7.21
C VAL A 207 -27.72 3.15 6.91
N ASP A 208 -27.96 4.39 6.49
CA ASP A 208 -29.31 4.90 6.25
C ASP A 208 -29.83 4.57 4.85
N ASN A 209 -28.95 4.58 3.84
CA ASN A 209 -29.34 4.57 2.43
C ASN A 209 -29.30 3.19 1.75
N PHE A 210 -28.75 2.15 2.40
CA PHE A 210 -28.66 0.81 1.80
C PHE A 210 -29.30 -0.26 2.69
N SER A 211 -29.89 -1.26 2.02
CA SER A 211 -30.47 -2.43 2.67
C SER A 211 -29.40 -3.26 3.37
N VAL A 212 -29.79 -4.05 4.37
CA VAL A 212 -28.87 -4.95 5.11
C VAL A 212 -28.23 -6.01 4.20
N SER A 213 -28.87 -6.37 3.08
CA SER A 213 -28.30 -7.27 2.07
C SER A 213 -27.25 -6.60 1.18
N ASP A 214 -27.31 -5.27 1.03
CA ASP A 214 -26.38 -4.51 0.18
C ASP A 214 -25.21 -3.89 0.96
N ARG A 215 -25.21 -3.97 2.30
CA ARG A 215 -24.15 -3.47 3.17
C ARG A 215 -23.76 -4.50 4.23
N ASN A 216 -22.48 -4.64 4.51
CA ASN A 216 -21.98 -5.53 5.57
C ASN A 216 -21.31 -4.71 6.68
N PHE A 217 -22.07 -4.44 7.74
CA PHE A 217 -21.59 -3.75 8.94
C PHE A 217 -21.57 -4.75 10.10
N SER A 218 -20.36 -5.14 10.50
CA SER A 218 -20.12 -6.00 11.66
C SER A 218 -19.18 -5.30 12.63
N GLY A 219 -19.48 -5.35 13.93
CA GLY A 219 -18.66 -4.71 14.96
C GLY A 219 -18.62 -5.54 16.25
N MET A 220 -17.54 -5.36 17.00
CA MET A 220 -17.40 -5.89 18.35
C MET A 220 -16.63 -4.90 19.22
N THR A 221 -17.06 -4.71 20.46
CA THR A 221 -16.36 -3.89 21.45
C THR A 221 -15.46 -4.80 22.28
N LEU A 222 -14.16 -4.52 22.28
CA LEU A 222 -13.15 -5.39 22.89
C LEU A 222 -12.25 -4.59 23.82
N SER A 223 -11.95 -5.14 24.99
CA SER A 223 -10.85 -4.68 25.85
C SER A 223 -9.60 -5.48 25.53
N VAL A 224 -8.57 -4.83 24.96
CA VAL A 224 -7.34 -5.50 24.55
C VAL A 224 -6.11 -4.78 25.10
N ASN A 225 -5.09 -5.54 25.46
CA ASN A 225 -3.76 -4.99 25.75
C ASN A 225 -2.98 -4.74 24.43
N ARG A 226 -1.83 -4.08 24.51
CA ARG A 226 -1.02 -3.75 23.33
C ARG A 226 -0.61 -4.98 22.50
N ALA A 227 -0.24 -6.07 23.15
CA ALA A 227 0.17 -7.30 22.47
C ALA A 227 -0.99 -7.91 21.66
N ALA A 228 -2.19 -7.95 22.25
CA ALA A 228 -3.39 -8.40 21.57
C ALA A 228 -3.78 -7.47 20.41
N TYR A 229 -3.67 -6.15 20.58
CA TYR A 229 -3.87 -5.18 19.50
C TYR A 229 -2.94 -5.46 18.31
N ASP A 230 -1.64 -5.64 18.56
CA ASP A 230 -0.67 -5.91 17.48
C ASP A 230 -0.97 -7.23 16.74
N GLN A 231 -1.44 -8.27 17.46
CA GLN A 231 -1.90 -9.52 16.84
C GLN A 231 -3.14 -9.31 15.96
N ILE A 232 -4.14 -8.55 16.45
CA ILE A 232 -5.35 -8.23 15.70
C ILE A 232 -5.00 -7.46 14.41
N VAL A 233 -4.09 -6.49 14.49
CA VAL A 233 -3.62 -5.74 13.30
C VAL A 233 -3.00 -6.68 12.26
N ASN A 234 -2.19 -7.65 12.68
CA ASN A 234 -1.61 -8.64 11.77
C ASN A 234 -2.66 -9.54 11.11
N GLU A 235 -3.70 -9.92 11.85
CA GLU A 235 -4.83 -10.69 11.31
C GLU A 235 -5.65 -9.87 10.32
N LEU A 236 -5.90 -8.59 10.61
CA LEU A 236 -6.58 -7.68 9.68
C LEU A 236 -5.78 -7.52 8.38
N ASP A 237 -4.46 -7.38 8.46
CA ASP A 237 -3.60 -7.34 7.27
C ASP A 237 -3.62 -8.67 6.49
N SER A 238 -3.62 -9.80 7.18
CA SER A 238 -3.73 -11.13 6.55
C SER A 238 -5.09 -11.33 5.88
N CYS A 239 -6.17 -10.85 6.51
CA CYS A 239 -7.51 -10.84 5.95
C CYS A 239 -7.58 -10.01 4.67
N ARG A 240 -7.02 -8.80 4.65
CA ARG A 240 -6.95 -7.95 3.44
C ARG A 240 -6.25 -8.66 2.29
N LYS A 241 -5.15 -9.36 2.55
CA LYS A 241 -4.43 -10.16 1.53
C LYS A 241 -5.30 -11.30 0.98
N LYS A 242 -6.04 -12.00 1.85
CA LYS A 242 -6.98 -13.06 1.44
C LYS A 242 -8.12 -12.50 0.56
N ILE A 243 -8.70 -11.37 0.95
CA ILE A 243 -9.77 -10.70 0.17
C ILE A 243 -9.24 -10.25 -1.20
N ALA A 244 -8.04 -9.68 -1.25
CA ALA A 244 -7.42 -9.30 -2.53
C ALA A 244 -7.22 -10.52 -3.46
N ALA A 245 -6.90 -11.69 -2.92
CA ALA A 245 -6.80 -12.93 -3.69
C ALA A 245 -8.16 -13.37 -4.24
N ILE A 246 -9.25 -13.25 -3.46
CA ILE A 246 -10.62 -13.54 -3.92
C ILE A 246 -10.99 -12.61 -5.09
N VAL A 247 -10.78 -11.29 -4.93
CA VAL A 247 -11.08 -10.30 -5.98
C VAL A 247 -10.26 -10.56 -7.25
N SER A 248 -8.99 -10.95 -7.11
CA SER A 248 -8.14 -11.26 -8.27
C SER A 248 -8.54 -12.54 -9.00
N ALA A 249 -9.31 -13.43 -8.38
CA ALA A 249 -9.80 -14.67 -8.98
C ALA A 249 -11.21 -14.54 -9.56
N ALA A 250 -11.91 -13.43 -9.30
CA ALA A 250 -13.23 -13.16 -9.85
C ALA A 250 -13.13 -12.74 -11.32
N GLU A 251 -13.89 -13.39 -12.20
CA GLU A 251 -13.87 -13.13 -13.65
C GLU A 251 -14.82 -12.00 -14.06
N GLU A 252 -15.95 -11.85 -13.36
CA GLU A 252 -16.97 -10.82 -13.61
C GLU A 252 -17.25 -10.01 -12.34
N CYS A 253 -17.39 -8.69 -12.48
CA CYS A 253 -17.76 -7.78 -11.39
C CYS A 253 -18.91 -6.89 -11.87
N ASP A 254 -20.03 -6.93 -11.16
CA ASP A 254 -21.24 -6.16 -11.44
C ASP A 254 -21.33 -4.86 -10.62
N ARG A 255 -20.65 -4.81 -9.47
CA ARG A 255 -20.67 -3.67 -8.56
C ARG A 255 -19.29 -3.42 -7.93
N ILE A 256 -18.99 -2.13 -7.69
CA ILE A 256 -17.78 -1.72 -6.98
C ILE A 256 -18.11 -1.58 -5.50
N TYR A 257 -17.46 -2.39 -4.68
CA TYR A 257 -17.54 -2.28 -3.24
C TYR A 257 -16.28 -1.64 -2.69
N ARG A 258 -16.44 -0.75 -1.72
CA ARG A 258 -15.35 -0.27 -0.89
C ARG A 258 -15.40 -0.97 0.46
N LEU A 259 -14.39 -1.79 0.75
CA LEU A 259 -14.19 -2.37 2.08
C LEU A 259 -13.25 -1.47 2.91
N ASN A 260 -13.73 -1.02 4.06
CA ASN A 260 -12.91 -0.35 5.06
C ASN A 260 -12.87 -1.21 6.33
N LEU A 261 -11.68 -1.63 6.75
CA LEU A 261 -11.47 -2.28 8.05
C LEU A 261 -10.94 -1.22 9.02
N GLN A 262 -11.72 -0.88 10.04
CA GLN A 262 -11.39 0.19 10.98
C GLN A 262 -11.32 -0.39 12.39
N LEU A 263 -10.16 -0.27 13.04
CA LEU A 263 -9.94 -0.59 14.44
C LEU A 263 -9.31 0.64 15.09
N PHE A 264 -10.01 1.24 16.06
CA PHE A 264 -9.58 2.46 16.72
C PHE A 264 -9.95 2.43 18.21
N PRO A 265 -9.16 3.07 19.08
CA PRO A 265 -9.51 3.19 20.49
C PRO A 265 -10.75 4.07 20.65
N VAL A 266 -11.68 3.63 21.48
CA VAL A 266 -12.90 4.39 21.86
C VAL A 266 -12.80 4.97 23.27
N THR A 267 -11.68 4.73 23.96
CA THR A 267 -11.35 5.28 25.29
C THR A 267 -9.92 5.83 25.29
N LYS A 268 -9.58 6.58 26.34
CA LYS A 268 -8.18 6.87 26.69
C LYS A 268 -7.47 5.59 27.14
N GLU A 269 -6.15 5.65 27.25
CA GLU A 269 -5.39 4.58 27.91
C GLU A 269 -5.90 4.40 29.35
N ILE A 270 -6.10 3.15 29.75
CA ILE A 270 -6.52 2.81 31.11
C ILE A 270 -5.24 2.72 31.94
N GLU A 271 -5.01 3.72 32.79
CA GLU A 271 -3.96 3.68 33.80
C GLU A 271 -4.28 2.55 34.80
N LYS A 272 -3.27 1.74 35.12
CA LYS A 272 -3.38 0.64 36.09
C LYS A 272 -2.89 1.07 37.46
#